data_AF-A0A5C7B737-F1
#
_entry.id   AF-A0A5C7B737-F1
#
_cell.length_a   1.000
_cell.length_b   1.000
_cell.length_c   1.000
_cell.angle_alpha   90.00
_cell.angle_beta   90.00
_cell.angle_gamma   90.00
#
_symmetry.space_group_name_H-M   'P 1'
#
loop_
_entity.id
_entity.type
_entity.pdbx_description
1 polymer ?
#
loop_
_entity_poly.entity_id
_entity_poly.type
_entity_poly.pdbx_seq_one_letter_code
_entity_poly.pdbx_strand_id
1 'polypeptide(L)'
;MKKIKFLDGFVLVLIVIYFIQFMANFYLVVYPPDFMNFPKGHELHFVFGYYTQFVSLAFSVISFTGLFFVKSGLGEIIRSGFFNSKSATKFKTAGKLFLVSGFLNMVFNMVLLLRSEEILFLGETGQSSLLVIIGFSLYIISDILENGNLLKQENDLTI
;
A
#
# COMPACT_ATOMS: atom_id res chain seq x y z
N MET A 1 23.58 2.17 -9.85
CA MET A 1 22.55 1.22 -9.35
C MET A 1 22.51 1.00 -7.83
N LYS A 2 23.51 1.41 -7.03
CA LYS A 2 23.52 1.15 -5.56
C LYS A 2 22.26 1.66 -4.84
N LYS A 3 21.77 2.85 -5.20
CA LYS A 3 20.54 3.46 -4.62
C LYS A 3 19.28 2.60 -4.82
N ILE A 4 19.12 1.99 -6.00
CA ILE A 4 17.97 1.14 -6.33
C ILE A 4 18.03 -0.17 -5.55
N LYS A 5 19.23 -0.75 -5.42
CA LYS A 5 19.44 -1.96 -4.59
C LYS A 5 19.13 -1.68 -3.11
N PHE A 6 19.47 -0.50 -2.62
CA PHE A 6 19.10 -0.07 -1.27
C PHE A 6 17.57 0.05 -1.13
N LEU A 7 16.90 0.71 -2.08
CA LEU A 7 15.44 0.82 -2.09
C LEU A 7 14.75 -0.56 -2.16
N ASP A 8 15.27 -1.46 -2.98
CA ASP A 8 14.79 -2.83 -3.11
C ASP A 8 14.90 -3.63 -1.79
N GLY A 9 16.03 -3.48 -1.09
CA GLY A 9 16.21 -4.04 0.25
C GLY A 9 15.29 -3.39 1.29
N PHE A 10 15.10 -2.08 1.24
CA PHE A 10 14.18 -1.36 2.12
C PHE A 10 12.73 -1.84 1.96
N VAL A 11 12.26 -2.02 0.72
CA VAL A 11 10.91 -2.56 0.44
C VAL A 11 10.78 -3.99 0.99
N LEU A 12 11.82 -4.81 0.93
CA LEU A 12 11.80 -6.14 1.53
C LEU A 12 11.62 -6.06 3.05
N VAL A 13 12.32 -5.15 3.73
CA VAL A 13 12.16 -4.92 5.17
C VAL A 13 10.73 -4.50 5.49
N LEU A 14 10.14 -3.59 4.70
CA LEU A 14 8.74 -3.19 4.87
C LEU A 14 7.77 -4.36 4.74
N ILE A 15 8.00 -5.26 3.77
CA ILE A 15 7.18 -6.48 3.61
C ILE A 15 7.28 -7.36 4.86
N VAL A 16 8.48 -7.54 5.44
CA VAL A 16 8.66 -8.34 6.66
C VAL A 16 7.96 -7.68 7.85
N ILE A 17 8.07 -6.37 8.01
CA ILE A 17 7.37 -5.62 9.08
C ILE A 17 5.86 -5.80 8.95
N TYR A 18 5.31 -5.64 7.74
CA TYR A 18 3.88 -5.87 7.48
C TYR A 18 3.45 -7.29 7.83
N PHE A 19 4.27 -8.28 7.50
CA PHE A 19 3.98 -9.67 7.83
C PHE A 19 3.93 -9.90 9.34
N ILE A 20 4.88 -9.35 10.09
CA ILE A 20 4.88 -9.40 11.57
C ILE A 20 3.63 -8.71 12.12
N GLN A 21 3.24 -7.55 11.57
CA GLN A 21 2.03 -6.85 11.96
C GLN A 21 0.77 -7.68 11.72
N PHE A 22 0.66 -8.39 10.59
CA PHE A 22 -0.46 -9.30 10.34
C PHE A 22 -0.50 -10.46 11.37
N MET A 23 0.64 -11.06 11.67
CA MET A 23 0.72 -12.12 12.68
C MET A 23 0.33 -11.63 14.07
N ALA A 24 0.77 -10.43 14.46
CA ALA A 24 0.40 -9.82 15.73
C ALA A 24 -1.11 -9.53 15.80
N ASN A 25 -1.70 -8.94 14.75
CA ASN A 25 -3.15 -8.70 14.71
C ASN A 25 -3.95 -10.01 14.77
N PHE A 26 -3.52 -11.03 14.04
CA PHE A 26 -4.17 -12.35 14.08
C PHE A 26 -4.11 -12.96 15.49
N TYR A 27 -2.96 -12.89 16.16
CA TYR A 27 -2.80 -13.36 17.53
C TYR A 27 -3.75 -12.64 18.50
N LEU A 28 -3.88 -11.32 18.39
CA LEU A 28 -4.77 -10.52 19.23
C LEU A 28 -6.25 -10.81 19.02
N VAL A 29 -6.66 -11.19 17.79
CA VAL A 29 -8.04 -11.60 17.51
C VAL A 29 -8.36 -12.97 18.12
N VAL A 30 -7.41 -13.90 18.11
CA VAL A 30 -7.60 -15.26 18.67
C VAL A 30 -7.48 -15.28 20.20
N TYR A 31 -6.56 -14.48 20.74
CA TYR A 31 -6.27 -14.36 22.17
C TYR A 31 -6.40 -12.90 22.61
N PRO A 32 -7.62 -12.35 22.65
CA PRO A 32 -7.84 -10.98 23.09
C PRO A 32 -7.43 -10.86 24.56
N PRO A 33 -6.48 -9.98 24.90
CA PRO A 33 -6.10 -9.76 26.28
C PRO A 33 -7.24 -9.06 27.03
N ASP A 34 -7.30 -9.23 28.36
CA ASP A 34 -8.43 -8.74 29.17
C ASP A 34 -8.71 -7.24 29.05
N PHE A 35 -7.70 -6.42 28.68
CA PHE A 35 -7.86 -4.99 28.45
C PHE A 35 -8.56 -4.65 27.12
N MET A 36 -8.70 -5.60 26.20
CA MET A 36 -9.49 -5.47 24.96
C MET A 36 -10.93 -5.98 25.13
N ASN A 37 -11.34 -6.40 26.33
CA ASN A 37 -12.74 -6.68 26.65
C ASN A 37 -13.50 -5.36 26.78
N PHE A 38 -13.91 -4.79 25.65
CA PHE A 38 -14.66 -3.55 25.63
C PHE A 38 -16.02 -3.72 26.34
N PRO A 39 -16.48 -2.70 27.08
CA PRO A 39 -17.80 -2.72 27.71
C PRO A 39 -18.89 -2.94 26.66
N LYS A 40 -19.90 -3.76 27.00
CA LYS A 40 -21.07 -3.99 26.14
C LYS A 40 -21.69 -2.65 25.76
N GLY A 41 -21.69 -2.32 24.46
CA GLY A 41 -22.25 -1.08 23.91
C GLY A 41 -21.27 -0.20 23.13
N HIS A 42 -19.95 -0.40 23.25
CA HIS A 42 -18.97 0.36 22.47
C HIS A 42 -19.09 0.15 20.95
N GLU A 43 -19.63 -0.99 20.53
CA GLU A 43 -19.84 -1.33 19.12
C GLU A 43 -20.87 -0.44 18.40
N LEU A 44 -21.74 0.28 19.14
CA LEU A 44 -22.80 1.12 18.55
C LEU A 44 -22.27 2.37 17.82
N HIS A 45 -21.06 2.82 18.18
CA HIS A 45 -20.43 4.00 17.60
C HIS A 45 -19.77 3.73 16.24
N PHE A 46 -19.58 2.47 15.86
CA PHE A 46 -18.94 2.09 14.60
C PHE A 46 -19.96 1.70 13.53
N VAL A 47 -19.64 1.96 12.25
CA VAL A 47 -20.55 1.71 11.13
C VAL A 47 -20.95 0.24 11.01
N PHE A 48 -20.03 -0.66 11.33
CA PHE A 48 -20.24 -2.11 11.28
C PHE A 48 -20.01 -2.81 12.63
N GLY A 49 -20.00 -2.06 13.74
CA GLY A 49 -19.67 -2.61 15.06
C GLY A 49 -18.34 -3.36 15.07
N TYR A 50 -18.33 -4.58 15.60
CA TYR A 50 -17.17 -5.49 15.59
C TYR A 50 -16.56 -5.70 14.20
N TYR A 51 -17.34 -5.65 13.11
CA TYR A 51 -16.82 -5.97 11.78
C TYR A 51 -15.98 -4.86 11.13
N THR A 52 -15.99 -3.66 11.70
CA THR A 52 -15.22 -2.49 11.22
C THR A 52 -13.73 -2.81 11.07
N GLN A 53 -13.16 -3.60 11.98
CA GLN A 53 -11.75 -4.00 11.95
C GLN A 53 -11.37 -4.85 10.72
N PHE A 54 -12.30 -5.64 10.20
CA PHE A 54 -12.03 -6.48 9.02
C PHE A 54 -12.02 -5.67 7.72
N VAL A 55 -12.71 -4.53 7.69
CA VAL A 55 -12.68 -3.61 6.54
C VAL A 55 -11.29 -2.99 6.40
N SER A 56 -10.74 -2.47 7.50
CA SER A 56 -9.37 -1.94 7.53
C SER A 56 -8.32 -3.01 7.20
N LEU A 57 -8.54 -4.24 7.67
CA LEU A 57 -7.68 -5.38 7.33
C LEU A 57 -7.70 -5.67 5.82
N ALA A 58 -8.87 -5.62 5.17
CA ALA A 58 -8.98 -5.83 3.73
C ALA A 58 -8.18 -4.79 2.93
N PHE A 59 -8.25 -3.50 3.32
CA PHE A 59 -7.43 -2.46 2.70
C PHE A 59 -5.93 -2.71 2.90
N SER A 60 -5.53 -3.10 4.11
CA SER A 60 -4.14 -3.45 4.42
C SER A 60 -3.61 -4.60 3.55
N VAL A 61 -4.42 -5.64 3.28
CA VAL A 61 -4.05 -6.75 2.37
C VAL A 61 -3.83 -6.26 0.94
N ILE A 62 -4.66 -5.34 0.44
CA ILE A 62 -4.50 -4.74 -0.89
C ILE A 62 -3.19 -3.96 -0.96
N SER A 63 -2.89 -3.11 0.04
CA SER A 63 -1.64 -2.36 0.12
C SER A 63 -0.43 -3.29 0.24
N PHE A 64 -0.52 -4.33 1.06
CA PHE A 64 0.53 -5.33 1.21
C PHE A 64 0.84 -6.03 -0.12
N THR A 65 -0.20 -6.39 -0.89
CA THR A 65 -0.05 -6.93 -2.23
C THR A 65 0.67 -5.94 -3.15
N GLY A 66 0.36 -4.64 -3.05
CA GLY A 66 1.05 -3.57 -3.78
C GLY A 66 2.56 -3.54 -3.53
N LEU A 67 3.01 -3.77 -2.30
CA LEU A 67 4.44 -3.80 -1.96
C LEU A 67 5.20 -4.91 -2.71
N PHE A 68 4.59 -6.09 -2.93
CA PHE A 68 5.22 -7.15 -3.73
C PHE A 68 5.41 -6.74 -5.19
N PHE A 69 4.47 -5.97 -5.76
CA PHE A 69 4.62 -5.42 -7.10
C PHE A 69 5.73 -4.37 -7.17
N VAL A 70 5.85 -3.49 -6.17
CA VAL A 70 6.98 -2.56 -6.06
C VAL A 70 8.30 -3.32 -6.00
N LYS A 71 8.39 -4.33 -5.12
CA LYS A 71 9.59 -5.17 -4.97
C LYS A 71 9.95 -5.87 -6.29
N SER A 72 8.96 -6.42 -6.98
CA SER A 72 9.15 -7.07 -8.27
C SER A 72 9.61 -6.08 -9.35
N GLY A 73 9.05 -4.86 -9.37
CA GLY A 73 9.45 -3.81 -10.31
C GLY A 73 10.89 -3.33 -10.09
N LEU A 74 11.29 -3.13 -8.84
CA LEU A 74 12.67 -2.78 -8.48
C LEU A 74 13.66 -3.91 -8.82
N GLY A 75 13.30 -5.16 -8.55
CA GLY A 75 14.10 -6.33 -8.93
C GLY A 75 14.30 -6.42 -10.44
N GLU A 76 13.28 -6.10 -11.22
CA GLU A 76 13.37 -6.07 -12.68
C GLU A 76 14.27 -4.93 -13.18
N ILE A 77 14.24 -3.75 -12.56
CA ILE A 77 15.19 -2.67 -12.86
C ILE A 77 16.64 -3.10 -12.60
N ILE A 78 16.87 -3.83 -11.51
CA ILE A 78 18.21 -4.31 -11.16
C ILE A 78 18.73 -5.35 -12.16
N ARG A 79 17.84 -6.19 -12.70
CA ARG A 79 18.20 -7.28 -13.64
C ARG A 79 18.34 -6.81 -15.08
N SER A 80 17.39 -6.00 -15.55
CA SER A 80 17.20 -5.69 -16.97
C SER A 80 17.52 -4.23 -17.31
N GLY A 81 17.91 -3.42 -16.32
CA GLY A 81 18.20 -2.00 -16.48
C GLY A 81 16.99 -1.11 -16.20
N PHE A 82 17.23 0.20 -16.20
CA PHE A 82 16.26 1.20 -15.72
C PHE A 82 15.00 1.28 -16.59
N PHE A 83 15.16 1.48 -17.89
CA PHE A 83 14.07 1.60 -18.85
C PHE A 83 13.68 0.21 -19.39
N ASN A 84 12.61 -0.36 -18.83
CA ASN A 84 12.09 -1.67 -19.19
C ASN A 84 10.57 -1.69 -19.03
N SER A 85 9.85 -2.21 -20.03
CA SER A 85 8.39 -2.32 -20.02
C SER A 85 7.86 -3.21 -18.88
N LYS A 86 8.63 -4.22 -18.46
CA LYS A 86 8.25 -5.10 -17.35
C LYS A 86 8.21 -4.35 -16.02
N SER A 87 9.22 -3.53 -15.72
CA SER A 87 9.24 -2.74 -14.48
C SER A 87 8.14 -1.68 -14.49
N ALA A 88 7.92 -1.00 -15.64
CA ALA A 88 6.83 -0.05 -15.82
C ALA A 88 5.47 -0.69 -15.47
N THR A 89 5.16 -1.86 -16.06
CA THR A 89 3.90 -2.57 -15.80
C THR A 89 3.73 -2.92 -14.31
N LYS A 90 4.80 -3.36 -13.63
CA LYS A 90 4.75 -3.68 -12.19
C LYS A 90 4.49 -2.44 -11.34
N PHE A 91 5.14 -1.31 -11.63
CA PHE A 91 4.89 -0.06 -10.91
C PHE A 91 3.48 0.50 -11.18
N LYS A 92 2.96 0.36 -12.40
CA LYS A 92 1.58 0.73 -12.74
C LYS A 92 0.57 -0.06 -11.91
N THR A 93 0.76 -1.37 -11.78
CA THR A 93 -0.10 -2.23 -10.97
C THR A 93 0.00 -1.91 -9.48
N ALA A 94 1.22 -1.70 -8.96
CA ALA A 94 1.41 -1.26 -7.57
C ALA A 94 0.71 0.09 -7.31
N GLY A 95 0.87 1.05 -8.22
CA GLY A 95 0.21 2.36 -8.17
C GLY A 95 -1.31 2.24 -8.12
N LYS A 96 -1.90 1.38 -8.97
CA LYS A 96 -3.35 1.08 -8.92
C LYS A 96 -3.78 0.56 -7.56
N LEU A 97 -3.07 -0.43 -7.02
CA LEU A 97 -3.42 -1.03 -5.72
C LEU A 97 -3.35 0.01 -4.59
N PHE A 98 -2.33 0.86 -4.58
CA PHE A 98 -2.20 1.94 -3.59
C PHE A 98 -3.26 3.04 -3.75
N LEU A 99 -3.60 3.44 -4.97
CA LEU A 99 -4.68 4.40 -5.20
C LEU A 99 -6.03 3.85 -4.75
N VAL A 100 -6.35 2.61 -5.12
CA VAL A 100 -7.63 1.99 -4.75
C VAL A 100 -7.73 1.79 -3.25
N SER A 101 -6.71 1.21 -2.62
CA SER A 101 -6.71 1.02 -1.15
C SER A 101 -6.70 2.35 -0.41
N GLY A 102 -5.87 3.31 -0.81
CA GLY A 102 -5.79 4.63 -0.18
C GLY A 102 -7.09 5.41 -0.29
N PHE A 103 -7.71 5.45 -1.48
CA PHE A 103 -8.96 6.19 -1.68
C PHE A 103 -10.13 5.55 -0.93
N LEU A 104 -10.30 4.23 -1.02
CA LEU A 104 -11.38 3.54 -0.31
C LEU A 104 -11.21 3.65 1.21
N ASN A 105 -9.99 3.50 1.72
CA ASN A 105 -9.72 3.67 3.15
C ASN A 105 -9.96 5.12 3.60
N MET A 106 -9.60 6.11 2.78
CA MET A 106 -9.86 7.52 3.07
C MET A 106 -11.37 7.79 3.20
N VAL A 107 -12.18 7.32 2.24
CA VAL A 107 -13.65 7.46 2.29
C VAL A 107 -14.20 6.76 3.53
N PHE A 108 -13.73 5.55 3.82
CA PHE A 108 -14.18 4.79 5.00
C PHE A 108 -13.86 5.51 6.31
N ASN A 109 -12.63 6.01 6.46
CA ASN A 109 -12.21 6.75 7.65
C ASN A 109 -12.93 8.09 7.82
N MET A 110 -13.26 8.78 6.72
CA MET A 110 -14.10 9.99 6.80
C MET A 110 -15.51 9.66 7.33
N VAL A 111 -16.13 8.57 6.87
CA VAL A 111 -17.44 8.13 7.38
C VAL A 111 -17.35 7.77 8.87
N LEU A 112 -16.28 7.09 9.29
CA LEU A 112 -16.06 6.76 10.71
C LEU A 112 -15.81 7.99 11.57
N LEU A 113 -15.02 8.95 11.09
CA LEU A 113 -14.76 10.22 11.78
C LEU A 113 -16.07 10.98 12.04
N LEU A 114 -16.95 11.08 11.03
CA LEU A 114 -18.24 11.76 11.16
C LEU A 114 -19.21 11.07 12.12
N ARG A 115 -19.05 9.76 12.35
CA ARG A 115 -19.97 8.97 13.18
C ARG A 115 -19.48 8.77 14.62
N SER A 116 -18.18 8.56 14.79
CA SER A 116 -17.56 8.28 16.10
C SER A 116 -17.00 9.52 16.78
N GLU A 117 -16.72 10.59 16.02
CA GLU A 117 -16.02 11.81 16.47
C GLU A 117 -14.62 11.53 17.06
N GLU A 118 -14.04 10.36 16.81
CA GLU A 118 -12.73 10.00 17.32
C GLU A 118 -11.60 10.61 16.46
N ILE A 119 -10.71 11.36 17.12
CA ILE A 119 -9.54 12.02 16.48
C ILE A 119 -8.61 11.01 15.79
N LEU A 120 -8.61 9.74 16.23
CA LEU A 120 -7.84 8.66 15.61
C LEU A 120 -8.08 8.58 14.08
N PHE A 121 -9.34 8.74 13.64
CA PHE A 121 -9.70 8.63 12.22
C PHE A 121 -9.16 9.80 11.37
N LEU A 122 -8.82 10.94 11.99
CA LEU A 122 -8.12 12.02 11.31
C LEU A 122 -6.69 11.59 10.92
N GLY A 123 -5.98 10.91 11.83
CA GLY A 123 -4.66 10.34 11.58
C GLY A 123 -4.68 9.27 10.49
N GLU A 124 -5.66 8.37 10.54
CA GLU A 124 -5.88 7.33 9.52
C GLU A 124 -6.20 7.91 8.13
N THR A 125 -6.95 9.02 8.09
CA THR A 125 -7.23 9.76 6.84
C THR A 125 -5.94 10.37 6.26
N GLY A 126 -5.06 10.90 7.12
CA GLY A 126 -3.74 11.39 6.71
C GLY A 126 -2.87 10.28 6.10
N GLN A 127 -2.82 9.10 6.75
CA GLN A 127 -2.10 7.94 6.22
C GLN A 127 -2.67 7.47 4.87
N SER A 128 -3.99 7.47 4.73
CA SER A 128 -4.67 7.13 3.48
C SER A 128 -4.30 8.11 2.35
N SER A 129 -4.18 9.40 2.66
CA SER A 129 -3.76 10.43 1.71
C SER A 129 -2.32 10.21 1.23
N LEU A 130 -1.40 9.83 2.13
CA LEU A 130 -0.03 9.48 1.76
C LEU A 130 0.01 8.27 0.81
N LEU A 131 -0.83 7.26 1.06
CA LEU A 131 -0.91 6.09 0.19
C LEU A 131 -1.39 6.45 -1.22
N VAL A 132 -2.35 7.38 -1.34
CA VAL A 132 -2.80 7.93 -2.63
C VAL A 132 -1.65 8.66 -3.34
N ILE A 133 -0.90 9.51 -2.63
CA ILE A 133 0.26 10.23 -3.19
C ILE A 133 1.32 9.25 -3.71
N ILE A 134 1.63 8.21 -2.94
CA ILE A 134 2.55 7.14 -3.36
C ILE A 134 2.00 6.45 -4.62
N GLY A 135 0.71 6.15 -4.65
CA GLY A 135 0.04 5.56 -5.82
C GLY A 135 0.22 6.38 -7.09
N PHE A 136 -0.01 7.70 -7.02
CA PHE A 136 0.23 8.61 -8.14
C PHE A 136 1.71 8.70 -8.53
N SER A 137 2.61 8.73 -7.54
CA SER A 137 4.05 8.77 -7.79
C SER A 137 4.51 7.54 -8.59
N LEU A 138 3.98 6.36 -8.27
CA LEU A 138 4.28 5.13 -9.02
C LEU A 138 3.71 5.15 -10.45
N TYR A 139 2.58 5.81 -10.67
CA TYR A 139 2.04 6.04 -12.01
C TYR A 139 2.95 6.92 -12.86
N ILE A 140 3.41 8.03 -12.29
CA ILE A 140 4.36 8.94 -12.96
C ILE A 140 5.66 8.19 -13.29
N ILE A 141 6.18 7.42 -12.34
CA ILE A 141 7.37 6.59 -12.57
C ILE A 141 7.13 5.58 -13.69
N SER A 142 5.98 4.89 -13.69
CA SER A 142 5.64 3.94 -14.75
C SER A 142 5.64 4.60 -16.13
N ASP A 143 5.06 5.79 -16.25
CA ASP A 143 4.99 6.53 -17.53
C ASP A 143 6.38 6.94 -18.02
N ILE A 144 7.23 7.46 -17.11
CA ILE A 144 8.63 7.79 -17.41
C ILE A 144 9.39 6.54 -17.89
N LEU A 145 9.17 5.39 -17.27
CA LEU A 145 9.83 4.14 -17.63
C LEU A 145 9.37 3.61 -19.00
N GLU A 146 8.08 3.74 -19.30
CA GLU A 146 7.47 3.31 -20.57
C GLU A 146 7.98 4.19 -21.72
N ASN A 147 7.92 5.51 -21.57
CA ASN A 147 8.43 6.47 -22.56
C ASN A 147 9.95 6.34 -22.76
N GLY A 148 10.71 6.17 -21.68
CA GLY A 148 12.16 5.96 -21.77
C GLY A 148 12.54 4.64 -22.45
N ASN A 149 11.71 3.60 -22.32
CA ASN A 149 11.93 2.33 -23.01
C ASN A 149 11.68 2.47 -24.53
N LEU A 150 10.64 3.20 -24.93
CA LEU A 150 10.37 3.49 -26.33
C LEU A 150 11.51 4.28 -26.98
N LEU A 151 11.98 5.35 -26.34
CA LEU A 151 13.11 6.14 -26.83
C LEU A 151 14.38 5.31 -26.99
N LYS A 152 14.65 4.40 -26.04
CA LYS A 152 15.79 3.48 -26.14
C LYS A 152 15.65 2.56 -27.35
N GLN A 153 14.45 2.02 -27.59
CA GLN A 153 14.18 1.14 -28.71
C GLN A 153 14.30 1.87 -30.07
N GLU A 154 13.82 3.11 -30.18
CA GLU A 154 13.96 3.91 -31.40
C GLU A 154 15.43 4.22 -31.71
N ASN A 155 16.21 4.56 -30.69
CA ASN A 155 17.63 4.83 -30.85
C ASN A 155 18.41 3.57 -31.26
N ASP A 156 18.10 2.41 -30.65
CA ASP A 156 18.73 1.12 -30.98
C ASP A 156 18.35 0.62 -32.40
N LEU A 157 17.27 1.11 -33.01
CA LEU A 157 16.86 0.80 -34.38
C LEU A 157 17.46 1.72 -35.44
N THR A 158 18.00 2.88 -35.03
CA THR A 158 18.51 3.92 -35.94
C THR A 158 20.02 3.85 -36.13
N ILE A 159 20.74 3.23 -35.19
CA ILE A 159 22.20 3.01 -35.22
C ILE A 159 22.49 1.60 -35.77
#